data_AF-A0A7K7PEI1-F1
#
_entry.id   AF-A0A7K7PEI1-F1
#
_cell.length_a   1.000
_cell.length_b   1.000
_cell.length_c   1.000
_cell.angle_alpha   90.00
_cell.angle_beta   90.00
_cell.angle_gamma   90.00
#
_symmetry.space_group_name_H-M   'P 1'
#
loop_
_entity.id
_entity.type
_entity.pdbx_description
1 polymer ?
#
loop_
_entity_poly.entity_id
_entity_poly.type
_entity_poly.pdbx_seq_one_letter_code
_entity_poly.pdbx_strand_id
1 'polypeptide(L)'
;RPRVGSRAQGRSAILEKFGGAAKGPAPHLRRSGGAATVKTMLLEWCRARTRGYAVSAAGGQPEGPGEGPGGGLTAVSAQHVDVQNFSGSWGSGLAFCALLHSFFPDAFDFAALEPSARRENFALAFATAEERAGCAPLLEVEDMVRLPVPDAKCVYTYVQELYRCLVAKGLVKTKKR
;
A
#
# COMPACT_ATOMS: atom_id res chain seq x y z
N ARG A 1 -44.22 -19.84 49.96
CA ARG A 1 -43.27 -20.98 50.13
C ARG A 1 -44.05 -22.27 49.90
N PRO A 2 -43.45 -23.35 49.36
CA PRO A 2 -42.37 -23.43 48.36
C PRO A 2 -43.04 -23.37 46.96
N ARG A 3 -43.04 -24.28 45.95
CA ARG A 3 -42.26 -25.45 45.41
C ARG A 3 -42.79 -25.62 43.95
N VAL A 4 -42.12 -26.11 42.90
CA VAL A 4 -40.69 -26.44 42.61
C VAL A 4 -40.52 -26.55 41.08
N GLY A 5 -39.29 -26.44 40.55
CA GLY A 5 -38.92 -26.92 39.21
C GLY A 5 -38.04 -25.95 38.40
N SER A 6 -36.99 -26.40 37.70
CA SER A 6 -36.19 -27.62 37.87
C SER A 6 -34.75 -27.38 37.36
N ARG A 7 -33.81 -28.20 37.82
CA ARG A 7 -32.40 -28.22 37.37
C ARG A 7 -32.28 -29.05 36.07
N ALA A 8 -31.12 -28.93 35.42
CA ALA A 8 -30.63 -29.62 34.20
C ALA A 8 -30.83 -28.78 32.91
N GLN A 9 -29.80 -28.32 32.18
CA GLN A 9 -28.62 -28.99 31.59
C GLN A 9 -28.88 -29.37 30.11
N GLY A 10 -28.87 -28.38 29.22
CA GLY A 10 -28.84 -28.59 27.77
C GLY A 10 -27.40 -28.71 27.26
N ARG A 11 -26.94 -29.94 26.98
CA ARG A 11 -25.74 -30.21 26.18
C ARG A 11 -25.99 -31.39 25.25
N SER A 12 -25.88 -31.13 23.94
CA SER A 12 -26.02 -32.12 22.85
C SER A 12 -27.42 -32.74 22.72
N ALA A 13 -27.85 -33.27 21.57
CA ALA A 13 -27.25 -33.30 20.21
C ALA A 13 -28.28 -32.68 19.21
N ILE A 14 -28.27 -32.78 17.87
CA ILE A 14 -27.73 -33.77 16.91
C ILE A 14 -27.25 -33.04 15.65
N LEU A 15 -26.15 -33.51 15.05
CA LEU A 15 -25.71 -33.18 13.69
C LEU A 15 -26.31 -34.20 12.71
N GLU A 16 -27.20 -33.78 11.80
CA GLU A 16 -27.55 -34.39 10.50
C GLU A 16 -28.30 -33.31 9.66
N LYS A 17 -28.31 -33.26 8.32
CA LYS A 17 -27.52 -33.94 7.27
C LYS A 17 -27.50 -33.05 5.99
N PHE A 18 -26.70 -33.46 4.99
CA PHE A 18 -26.50 -32.93 3.62
C PHE A 18 -27.61 -32.06 2.97
N GLY A 19 -27.29 -31.12 2.07
CA GLY A 19 -25.99 -30.70 1.54
C GLY A 19 -26.12 -29.84 0.26
N GLY A 20 -25.09 -29.04 -0.07
CA GLY A 20 -25.13 -28.14 -1.24
C GLY A 20 -23.73 -27.68 -1.67
N ALA A 21 -23.18 -28.31 -2.71
CA ALA A 21 -21.81 -28.07 -3.16
C ALA A 21 -21.70 -26.91 -4.17
N ALA A 22 -21.71 -25.66 -3.69
CA ALA A 22 -21.40 -24.49 -4.51
C ALA A 22 -19.88 -24.37 -4.75
N LYS A 23 -19.38 -25.01 -5.82
CA LYS A 23 -17.95 -25.02 -6.17
C LYS A 23 -17.54 -23.69 -6.83
N GLY A 24 -16.94 -22.78 -6.06
CA GLY A 24 -16.39 -21.53 -6.57
C GLY A 24 -15.21 -21.05 -5.71
N PRO A 25 -14.05 -20.68 -6.32
CA PRO A 25 -12.92 -20.17 -5.56
C PRO A 25 -13.18 -18.73 -5.10
N ALA A 26 -13.75 -18.58 -3.91
CA ALA A 26 -13.68 -17.30 -3.21
C ALA A 26 -12.21 -16.87 -3.08
N PRO A 27 -11.84 -15.62 -3.39
CA PRO A 27 -10.45 -15.21 -3.43
C PRO A 27 -9.80 -15.46 -2.07
N HIS A 28 -8.74 -16.27 -2.05
CA HIS A 28 -8.05 -16.70 -0.83
C HIS A 28 -7.30 -15.53 -0.17
N LEU A 29 -8.04 -14.66 0.52
CA LEU A 29 -7.49 -13.78 1.55
C LEU A 29 -7.02 -14.68 2.71
N ARG A 30 -5.82 -15.26 2.55
CA ARG A 30 -5.13 -16.05 3.56
C ARG A 30 -4.96 -15.19 4.80
N ARG A 31 -5.84 -15.36 5.78
CA ARG A 31 -5.69 -14.79 7.11
C ARG A 31 -4.49 -15.45 7.78
N SER A 32 -3.31 -14.92 7.51
CA SER A 32 -2.07 -15.37 8.14
C SER A 32 -2.21 -15.23 9.66
N GLY A 33 -2.04 -16.34 10.37
CA GLY A 33 -2.23 -16.39 11.82
C GLY A 33 -1.03 -15.80 12.55
N GLY A 34 -1.28 -14.85 13.44
CA GLY A 34 -0.28 -14.24 14.29
C GLY A 34 -0.82 -12.97 14.95
N ALA A 35 -0.18 -12.53 16.04
CA ALA A 35 -0.44 -11.21 16.61
C ALA A 35 0.20 -10.15 15.71
N ALA A 36 -0.48 -9.80 14.62
CA ALA A 36 -0.01 -8.81 13.66
C ALA A 36 0.20 -7.46 14.37
N THR A 37 1.46 -7.04 14.51
CA THR A 37 1.79 -5.71 15.02
C THR A 37 1.19 -4.64 14.10
N VAL A 38 0.96 -3.42 14.60
CA VAL A 38 0.47 -2.31 13.76
C VAL A 38 1.40 -2.07 12.56
N LYS A 39 2.72 -2.28 12.74
CA LYS A 39 3.74 -2.28 11.68
C LYS A 39 3.51 -3.37 10.62
N THR A 40 3.17 -4.59 11.03
CA THR A 40 2.80 -5.67 10.11
C THR A 40 1.51 -5.35 9.35
N MET A 41 0.49 -4.81 10.05
CA MET A 41 -0.79 -4.44 9.44
C MET A 41 -0.62 -3.33 8.40
N LEU A 42 0.13 -2.27 8.72
CA LEU A 42 0.38 -1.16 7.80
C LEU A 42 1.24 -1.60 6.61
N LEU A 43 2.24 -2.48 6.80
CA LEU A 43 3.07 -2.96 5.70
C LEU A 43 2.25 -3.77 4.68
N GLU A 44 1.42 -4.69 5.14
CA GLU A 44 0.54 -5.49 4.29
C GLU A 44 -0.56 -4.63 3.64
N TRP A 45 -1.07 -3.59 4.33
CA TRP A 45 -1.97 -2.60 3.73
C TRP A 45 -1.29 -1.80 2.62
N CYS A 46 -0.03 -1.37 2.82
CA CYS A 46 0.73 -0.67 1.79
C CYS A 46 0.93 -1.55 0.56
N ARG A 47 1.44 -2.77 0.75
CA ARG A 47 1.62 -3.78 -0.31
C ARG A 47 0.34 -4.07 -1.08
N ALA A 48 -0.79 -4.20 -0.39
CA ALA A 48 -2.08 -4.45 -1.02
C ALA A 48 -2.58 -3.25 -1.85
N ARG A 49 -2.12 -2.03 -1.56
CA ARG A 49 -2.49 -0.79 -2.28
C ARG A 49 -1.52 -0.40 -3.39
N THR A 50 -0.22 -0.66 -3.27
CA THR A 50 0.76 -0.45 -4.35
C THR A 50 0.86 -1.63 -5.32
N ARG A 51 0.16 -2.75 -5.07
CA ARG A 51 0.21 -3.93 -5.94
C ARG A 51 -0.22 -3.59 -7.37
N GLY A 52 0.69 -3.84 -8.32
CA GLY A 52 0.48 -3.58 -9.75
C GLY A 52 0.99 -2.22 -10.22
N TYR A 53 1.40 -1.33 -9.31
CA TYR A 53 2.09 -0.10 -9.70
C TYR A 53 3.49 -0.42 -10.23
N ALA A 54 3.80 0.16 -11.38
CA ALA A 54 5.11 0.20 -11.99
C ALA A 54 5.24 1.47 -12.81
N VAL A 55 6.47 1.96 -12.96
CA VAL A 55 6.81 3.03 -13.91
C VAL A 55 7.77 2.50 -14.96
N SER A 56 7.71 3.07 -16.16
CA SER A 56 8.77 2.90 -17.15
C SER A 56 10.00 3.63 -16.63
N ALA A 57 11.04 2.93 -16.18
CA ALA A 57 12.32 3.60 -15.96
C ALA A 57 12.91 3.92 -17.34
N ALA A 58 12.91 5.19 -17.70
CA ALA A 58 13.50 5.66 -18.93
C ALA A 58 15.02 5.49 -18.82
N GLY A 59 15.54 4.45 -19.48
CA GLY A 59 16.98 4.27 -19.60
C GLY A 59 17.59 5.50 -20.27
N GLY A 60 18.35 6.28 -19.50
CA GLY A 60 18.85 7.59 -19.92
C GLY A 60 19.52 7.52 -21.30
N GLN A 61 19.08 8.39 -22.21
CA GLN A 61 19.51 8.40 -23.60
C GLN A 61 21.05 8.51 -23.69
N PRO A 62 21.72 7.64 -24.46
CA PRO A 62 23.11 7.87 -24.81
C PRO A 62 23.20 9.04 -25.79
N GLU A 63 23.56 10.22 -25.29
CA GLU A 63 23.85 11.41 -26.08
C GLU A 63 25.07 11.16 -26.99
N GLY A 64 24.82 10.62 -28.19
CA GLY A 64 25.86 10.21 -29.13
C GLY A 64 25.38 10.24 -30.58
N PRO A 65 25.88 11.15 -31.43
CA PRO A 65 25.55 11.18 -32.85
C PRO A 65 26.27 10.04 -33.59
N GLY A 66 25.58 8.91 -33.77
CA GLY A 66 26.06 7.74 -34.51
C GLY A 66 24.98 7.20 -35.44
N GLU A 67 25.15 7.40 -36.75
CA GLU A 67 24.19 6.96 -37.76
C GLU A 67 24.16 5.42 -37.90
N GLY A 68 22.97 4.83 -37.90
CA GLY A 68 22.79 3.40 -38.16
C GLY A 68 21.33 2.97 -38.15
N PRO A 69 20.76 2.48 -39.28
CA PRO A 69 19.38 2.00 -39.35
C PRO A 69 19.24 0.58 -38.75
N GLY A 70 19.53 0.44 -37.46
CA GLY A 70 19.38 -0.80 -36.70
C GLY A 70 18.18 -0.72 -35.76
N GLY A 71 17.13 -1.51 -36.02
CA GLY A 71 15.90 -1.56 -35.21
C GLY A 71 16.07 -2.23 -33.84
N GLY A 72 16.89 -1.62 -32.97
CA GLY A 72 17.07 -2.04 -31.59
C GLY A 72 15.85 -1.71 -30.74
N LEU A 73 15.05 -2.72 -30.41
CA LEU A 73 14.00 -2.61 -29.38
C LEU A 73 14.68 -2.37 -28.02
N THR A 74 14.77 -1.11 -27.60
CA THR A 74 15.28 -0.73 -26.28
C THR A 74 14.40 -1.33 -25.21
N ALA A 75 14.96 -2.24 -24.42
CA ALA A 75 14.22 -2.97 -23.39
C ALA A 75 13.86 -2.03 -22.22
N VAL A 76 12.69 -1.40 -22.30
CA VAL A 76 12.15 -0.53 -21.24
C VAL A 76 12.05 -1.32 -19.94
N SER A 77 12.85 -0.93 -18.96
CA SER A 77 12.89 -1.63 -17.66
C SER A 77 11.80 -1.08 -16.73
N ALA A 78 10.70 -1.82 -16.60
CA ALA A 78 9.61 -1.45 -15.70
C ALA A 78 10.03 -1.62 -14.23
N GLN A 79 10.07 -0.51 -13.48
CA GLN A 79 10.34 -0.54 -12.03
C GLN A 79 9.03 -0.66 -11.25
N HIS A 80 8.80 -1.83 -10.66
CA HIS A 80 7.63 -2.12 -9.82
C HIS A 80 7.75 -1.55 -8.39
N VAL A 81 6.63 -1.07 -7.84
CA VAL A 81 6.57 -0.56 -6.46
C VAL A 81 6.27 -1.68 -5.46
N ASP A 82 7.32 -2.38 -5.01
CA ASP A 82 7.22 -3.36 -3.91
C ASP A 82 7.64 -2.77 -2.55
N VAL A 83 6.66 -2.64 -1.66
CA VAL A 83 6.83 -2.12 -0.31
C VAL A 83 7.21 -3.27 0.63
N GLN A 84 8.51 -3.57 0.73
CA GLN A 84 9.02 -4.66 1.58
C GLN A 84 9.33 -4.25 3.01
N ASN A 85 9.55 -2.96 3.24
CA ASN A 85 9.99 -2.38 4.50
C ASN A 85 9.45 -0.94 4.66
N PHE A 86 9.84 -0.24 5.73
CA PHE A 86 9.56 1.19 5.93
C PHE A 86 10.79 2.08 5.70
N SER A 87 11.80 1.63 4.97
CA SER A 87 13.02 2.40 4.68
C SER A 87 13.31 2.41 3.18
N GLY A 88 14.19 1.50 2.69
CA GLY A 88 14.66 1.49 1.30
C GLY A 88 13.55 1.45 0.25
N SER A 89 12.44 0.76 0.50
CA SER A 89 11.28 0.71 -0.40
C SER A 89 10.61 2.07 -0.65
N TRP A 90 10.91 3.09 0.15
CA TRP A 90 10.33 4.43 0.06
C TRP A 90 11.32 5.47 -0.45
N GLY A 91 12.60 5.11 -0.63
CA GLY A 91 13.68 6.04 -0.96
C GLY A 91 13.54 6.78 -2.29
N SER A 92 12.73 6.27 -3.23
CA SER A 92 12.43 6.88 -4.53
C SER A 92 11.19 7.78 -4.54
N GLY A 93 10.43 7.86 -3.44
CA GLY A 93 9.14 8.56 -3.35
C GLY A 93 7.96 7.85 -4.04
N LEU A 94 8.21 6.97 -5.02
CA LEU A 94 7.17 6.25 -5.77
C LEU A 94 6.21 5.44 -4.88
N ALA A 95 6.67 4.92 -3.73
CA ALA A 95 5.81 4.23 -2.78
C ALA A 95 4.73 5.13 -2.16
N PHE A 96 5.03 6.40 -1.88
CA PHE A 96 4.03 7.36 -1.43
C PHE A 96 3.08 7.74 -2.57
N CYS A 97 3.62 8.00 -3.78
CA CYS A 97 2.84 8.33 -4.96
C CYS A 97 1.82 7.23 -5.29
N ALA A 98 2.25 5.96 -5.34
CA ALA A 98 1.39 4.81 -5.62
C ALA A 98 0.26 4.64 -4.59
N LEU A 99 0.54 4.90 -3.31
CA LEU A 99 -0.50 4.84 -2.27
C LEU A 99 -1.56 5.92 -2.45
N LEU A 100 -1.15 7.17 -2.70
CA LEU A 100 -2.06 8.30 -2.89
C LEU A 100 -2.88 8.15 -4.16
N HIS A 101 -2.25 7.78 -5.27
CA HIS A 101 -2.91 7.47 -6.54
C HIS A 101 -3.91 6.30 -6.41
N SER A 102 -3.73 5.37 -5.46
CA SER A 102 -4.72 4.32 -5.17
C SER A 102 -6.02 4.84 -4.52
N PHE A 103 -6.06 6.10 -4.08
CA PHE A 103 -7.27 6.79 -3.59
C PHE A 103 -7.69 7.96 -4.47
N PHE A 104 -6.72 8.60 -5.15
CA PHE A 104 -6.90 9.79 -5.97
C PHE A 104 -6.15 9.62 -7.32
N PRO A 105 -6.59 8.72 -8.22
CA PRO A 105 -5.92 8.49 -9.50
C PRO A 105 -5.97 9.72 -10.42
N ASP A 106 -6.96 10.59 -10.20
CA ASP A 106 -7.15 11.90 -10.84
C ASP A 106 -6.33 13.05 -10.18
N ALA A 107 -5.35 12.75 -9.31
CA ALA A 107 -4.45 13.75 -8.74
C ALA A 107 -3.21 14.04 -9.60
N PHE A 108 -2.62 13.02 -10.24
CA PHE A 108 -1.43 13.10 -11.10
C PHE A 108 -1.29 11.81 -11.92
N ASP A 109 -0.60 11.84 -13.05
CA ASP A 109 -0.26 10.62 -13.78
C ASP A 109 0.90 9.89 -13.10
N PHE A 110 0.64 8.70 -12.54
CA PHE A 110 1.68 7.87 -11.95
C PHE A 110 2.64 7.27 -13.00
N ALA A 111 2.18 6.98 -14.22
CA ALA A 111 2.99 6.31 -15.25
C ALA A 111 4.11 7.20 -15.80
N ALA A 112 3.95 8.53 -15.69
CA ALA A 112 4.94 9.53 -16.06
C ALA A 112 6.00 9.80 -14.97
N LEU A 113 5.91 9.19 -13.78
CA LEU A 113 6.84 9.43 -12.68
C LEU A 113 8.16 8.66 -12.87
N GLU A 114 9.28 9.36 -12.74
CA GLU A 114 10.61 8.78 -12.90
C GLU A 114 11.18 8.32 -11.53
N PRO A 115 11.73 7.09 -11.39
CA PRO A 115 12.38 6.64 -10.15
C PRO A 115 13.57 7.50 -9.75
N SER A 116 14.22 8.15 -10.72
CA SER A 116 15.33 9.08 -10.53
C SER A 116 14.90 10.42 -9.91
N ALA A 117 13.68 10.88 -10.18
CA ALA A 117 13.12 12.17 -9.77
C ALA A 117 12.66 12.20 -8.30
N ARG A 118 13.48 11.65 -7.38
CA ARG A 118 13.13 11.40 -5.97
C ARG A 118 12.52 12.63 -5.27
N ARG A 119 13.10 13.81 -5.53
CA ARG A 119 12.66 15.11 -4.97
C ARG A 119 11.23 15.44 -5.35
N GLU A 120 10.91 15.33 -6.64
CA GLU A 120 9.60 15.64 -7.20
C GLU A 120 8.57 14.60 -6.74
N ASN A 121 8.93 13.31 -6.73
CA ASN A 121 8.07 12.24 -6.20
C ASN A 121 7.67 12.47 -4.73
N PHE A 122 8.61 12.87 -3.86
CA PHE A 122 8.28 13.20 -2.46
C PHE A 122 7.43 14.48 -2.36
N ALA A 123 7.78 15.55 -3.07
CA ALA A 123 7.03 16.81 -3.03
C ALA A 123 5.58 16.64 -3.52
N LEU A 124 5.40 15.98 -4.67
CA LEU A 124 4.09 15.67 -5.26
C LEU A 124 3.24 14.81 -4.31
N ALA A 125 3.83 13.79 -3.70
CA ALA A 125 3.14 12.95 -2.74
C ALA A 125 2.71 13.72 -1.49
N PHE A 126 3.61 14.49 -0.88
CA PHE A 126 3.30 15.22 0.35
C PHE A 126 2.26 16.33 0.12
N ALA A 127 2.35 17.08 -0.99
CA ALA A 127 1.33 18.05 -1.39
C ALA A 127 -0.04 17.39 -1.65
N THR A 128 -0.06 16.25 -2.36
CA THR A 128 -1.31 15.49 -2.60
C THR A 128 -1.90 14.93 -1.30
N ALA A 129 -1.07 14.49 -0.37
CA ALA A 129 -1.51 14.02 0.95
C ALA A 129 -2.13 15.15 1.77
N GLU A 130 -1.58 16.36 1.72
CA GLU A 130 -2.14 17.52 2.40
C GLU A 130 -3.47 17.96 1.77
N GLU A 131 -3.48 18.23 0.46
CA GLU A 131 -4.67 18.69 -0.28
C GLU A 131 -5.81 17.66 -0.25
N ARG A 132 -5.53 16.43 -0.70
CA ARG A 132 -6.57 15.39 -0.92
C ARG A 132 -6.86 14.59 0.34
N ALA A 133 -5.85 14.17 1.09
CA ALA A 133 -6.06 13.39 2.32
C ALA A 133 -6.23 14.24 3.59
N GLY A 134 -5.86 15.54 3.60
CA GLY A 134 -5.84 16.35 4.82
C GLY A 134 -4.74 15.93 5.79
N CYS A 135 -3.63 15.38 5.28
CA CYS A 135 -2.51 14.88 6.07
C CYS A 135 -1.31 15.82 5.90
N ALA A 136 -1.05 16.65 6.90
CA ALA A 136 0.12 17.53 6.92
C ALA A 136 1.42 16.72 6.77
N PRO A 137 2.45 17.25 6.07
CA PRO A 137 3.75 16.60 5.96
C PRO A 137 4.42 16.51 7.34
N LEU A 138 4.82 15.30 7.74
CA LEU A 138 5.68 15.06 8.92
C LEU A 138 7.14 14.77 8.53
N LEU A 139 7.47 14.87 7.23
CA LEU A 139 8.76 14.54 6.65
C LEU A 139 9.12 15.66 5.66
N GLU A 140 10.31 16.24 5.82
CA GLU A 140 10.84 17.21 4.86
C GLU A 140 11.34 16.50 3.61
N VAL A 141 11.06 17.10 2.44
CA VAL A 141 11.53 16.57 1.14
C VAL A 141 13.06 16.53 1.10
N GLU A 142 13.72 17.53 1.67
CA GLU A 142 15.19 17.61 1.71
C GLU A 142 15.80 16.44 2.48
N ASP A 143 15.34 16.15 3.69
CA ASP A 143 15.87 15.04 4.50
C ASP A 143 15.64 13.67 3.82
N MET A 144 14.49 13.52 3.15
CA MET A 144 14.13 12.30 2.41
C MET A 144 14.99 12.07 1.16
N VAL A 145 15.51 13.12 0.51
CA VAL A 145 16.47 12.97 -0.61
C VAL A 145 17.94 12.98 -0.16
N ARG A 146 18.26 13.65 0.96
CA ARG A 146 19.62 13.78 1.51
C ARG A 146 20.25 12.43 1.87
N LEU A 147 19.42 11.45 2.23
CA LEU A 147 19.83 10.06 2.42
C LEU A 147 19.38 9.18 1.23
N PRO A 148 20.14 8.14 0.87
CA PRO A 148 19.70 7.15 -0.12
C PRO A 148 18.65 6.18 0.46
N VAL A 149 18.60 6.04 1.78
CA VAL A 149 17.66 5.19 2.53
C VAL A 149 17.09 6.03 3.69
N PRO A 150 15.77 6.27 3.74
CA PRO A 150 15.16 7.06 4.81
C PRO A 150 14.99 6.24 6.10
N ASP A 151 14.86 6.93 7.23
CA ASP A 151 14.69 6.27 8.53
C ASP A 151 13.35 5.53 8.66
N ALA A 152 13.43 4.30 9.17
CA ALA A 152 12.31 3.37 9.25
C ALA A 152 11.25 3.71 10.32
N LYS A 153 11.57 4.60 11.27
CA LYS A 153 10.64 5.10 12.29
C LYS A 153 9.94 6.37 11.81
N CYS A 154 10.66 7.27 11.13
CA CYS A 154 10.09 8.47 10.51
C CYS A 154 9.05 8.11 9.45
N VAL A 155 9.41 7.28 8.46
CA VAL A 155 8.49 6.80 7.42
C VAL A 155 7.31 6.03 8.01
N TYR A 156 7.55 5.12 8.97
CA TYR A 156 6.47 4.40 9.66
C TYR A 156 5.46 5.35 10.32
N THR A 157 5.95 6.40 10.99
CA THR A 157 5.11 7.38 11.71
C THR A 157 4.25 8.17 10.73
N TYR A 158 4.83 8.64 9.62
CA TYR A 158 4.06 9.36 8.58
C TYR A 158 3.04 8.46 7.87
N VAL A 159 3.38 7.21 7.56
CA VAL A 159 2.43 6.25 6.95
C VAL A 159 1.29 5.89 7.91
N GLN A 160 1.57 5.77 9.21
CA GLN A 160 0.54 5.57 10.24
C GLN A 160 -0.42 6.76 10.32
N GLU A 161 0.08 7.99 10.17
CA GLU A 161 -0.73 9.21 10.18
C GLU A 161 -1.53 9.39 8.89
N LEU A 162 -0.93 9.15 7.72
CA LEU A 162 -1.63 9.13 6.43
C LEU A 162 -2.78 8.13 6.44
N TYR A 163 -2.56 6.93 6.99
CA TYR A 163 -3.62 5.94 7.21
C TYR A 163 -4.72 6.50 8.12
N ARG A 164 -4.38 7.18 9.22
CA ARG A 164 -5.35 7.81 10.13
C ARG A 164 -6.21 8.87 9.43
N CYS A 165 -5.61 9.74 8.61
CA CYS A 165 -6.34 10.76 7.85
C CYS A 165 -7.25 10.15 6.77
N LEU A 166 -6.78 9.12 6.05
CA LEU A 166 -7.60 8.39 5.07
C LEU A 166 -8.76 7.61 5.72
N VAL A 167 -8.59 7.11 6.96
CA VAL A 167 -9.71 6.56 7.76
C VAL A 167 -10.68 7.66 8.20
N ALA A 168 -10.17 8.81 8.65
CA ALA A 168 -11.00 9.94 9.08
C ALA A 168 -11.86 10.52 7.94
N LYS A 169 -11.33 10.58 6.69
CA LYS A 169 -12.09 10.92 5.48
C LYS A 169 -12.97 9.76 4.95
N GLY A 170 -13.02 8.62 5.62
CA GLY A 170 -13.85 7.46 5.24
C GLY A 170 -13.36 6.65 4.02
N LEU A 171 -12.22 7.02 3.43
CA LEU A 171 -11.62 6.40 2.25
C LEU A 171 -11.07 4.98 2.58
N VAL A 172 -10.61 4.77 3.81
CA VAL A 172 -10.22 3.45 4.32
C VAL A 172 -11.30 2.89 5.24
N LYS A 173 -12.03 1.89 4.73
CA LYS A 173 -13.08 1.17 5.47
C LYS A 173 -12.46 0.24 6.52
N THR A 174 -12.23 0.76 7.73
CA THR A 174 -11.94 -0.08 8.90
C THR A 174 -13.17 -0.92 9.23
N LYS A 175 -12.99 -2.24 9.40
CA LYS A 175 -14.11 -3.14 9.67
C LYS A 175 -14.52 -3.03 11.13
N LYS A 176 -15.55 -2.22 11.42
CA LYS A 176 -16.21 -2.17 12.73
C LYS A 176 -16.53 -3.61 13.17
N ARG A 177 -16.13 -3.94 14.40
CA ARG A 177 -16.52 -5.16 15.12
C ARG A 177 -17.84 -4.94 15.82
#